data_AF-A0A2W5KB88-F1
#
_entry.id   AF-A0A2W5KB88-F1
#
_cell.length_a   1.000
_cell.length_b   1.000
_cell.length_c   1.000
_cell.angle_alpha   90.00
_cell.angle_beta   90.00
_cell.angle_gamma   90.00
#
_symmetry.space_group_name_H-M   'P 1'
#
loop_
_entity.id
_entity.type
_entity.pdbx_description
1 polymer ?
#
loop_
_entity_poly.entity_id
_entity_poly.type
_entity_poly.pdbx_seq_one_letter_code
_entity_poly.pdbx_strand_id
1 'polypeptide(L)'
;MIACSTVSVPLPTATFLELAAFLKQAGSDRDPVAAVAEAVDYWIENASWKTETLLPETVVDDGSRGYTWKSVFLPSGTLVRMKYGSDFHYAKVEGDYLVHEGERVSPNQFALRVAGGARDAWRDLWIKRPGDEDYVPADDLRKKKA
;
A
#
# COMPACT_ATOMS: atom_id res chain seq x y z
N MET A 1 -7.33 -39.20 2.48
CA MET A 1 -7.09 -38.84 3.90
C MET A 1 -6.15 -37.65 3.90
N ILE A 2 -6.62 -36.47 4.31
CA ILE A 2 -5.74 -35.32 4.55
C ILE A 2 -5.21 -35.50 5.97
N ALA A 3 -3.90 -35.60 6.13
CA ALA A 3 -3.30 -35.70 7.46
C ALA A 3 -3.49 -34.36 8.19
N CYS A 4 -4.08 -34.41 9.39
CA CYS A 4 -4.18 -33.25 10.27
C CYS A 4 -2.80 -32.99 10.87
N SER A 5 -2.00 -32.16 10.21
CA SER A 5 -0.68 -31.77 10.69
C SER A 5 -0.82 -30.65 11.71
N THR A 6 -0.28 -30.84 12.92
CA THR A 6 -0.22 -29.79 13.94
C THR A 6 1.02 -28.92 13.72
N VAL A 7 0.84 -27.60 13.71
CA VAL A 7 1.92 -26.60 13.61
C VAL A 7 1.90 -25.72 14.85
N SER A 8 3.07 -25.48 15.46
CA SER A 8 3.22 -24.55 16.58
C SER A 8 3.68 -23.19 16.07
N VAL A 9 2.84 -22.17 16.23
CA VAL A 9 3.17 -20.79 15.86
C VAL A 9 3.40 -19.98 17.14
N PRO A 10 4.59 -19.40 17.34
CA PRO A 10 4.83 -18.53 18.49
C PRO A 10 4.04 -17.23 18.34
N LEU A 11 3.29 -16.88 19.37
CA LEU A 11 2.52 -15.64 19.45
C LEU A 11 2.98 -14.84 20.68
N PRO A 12 3.02 -13.49 20.62
CA PRO A 12 3.25 -12.69 21.81
C PRO A 12 2.21 -13.01 22.88
N THR A 13 2.67 -13.25 24.11
CA THR A 13 1.79 -13.61 25.24
C THR A 13 0.68 -12.58 25.45
N ALA A 14 0.98 -11.29 25.27
CA ALA A 14 -0.01 -10.22 25.39
C ALA A 14 -1.19 -10.39 24.42
N THR A 15 -0.91 -10.69 23.15
CA THR A 15 -1.94 -10.91 22.12
C THR A 15 -2.85 -12.08 22.45
N PHE A 16 -2.30 -13.19 22.95
CA PHE A 16 -3.09 -14.35 23.35
C PHE A 16 -3.97 -14.04 24.57
N LEU A 17 -3.43 -13.30 25.55
CA LEU A 17 -4.20 -12.87 26.72
C LEU A 17 -5.32 -11.90 26.35
N GLU A 18 -5.08 -10.98 25.42
CA GLU A 18 -6.10 -10.06 24.89
C GLU A 18 -7.24 -10.83 24.21
N LEU A 19 -6.93 -11.84 23.39
CA LEU A 19 -7.94 -12.70 22.77
C LEU A 19 -8.79 -13.42 23.83
N ALA A 20 -8.16 -14.01 24.84
CA ALA A 20 -8.87 -14.71 25.92
C ALA A 20 -9.77 -13.74 26.73
N ALA A 21 -9.28 -12.53 27.01
CA ALA A 21 -10.05 -11.49 27.69
C ALA A 21 -11.25 -11.04 26.85
N PHE A 22 -11.04 -10.83 25.54
CA PHE A 22 -12.10 -10.45 24.60
C PHE A 22 -13.21 -11.51 24.54
N LEU A 23 -12.85 -12.80 24.39
CA LEU A 23 -13.83 -13.89 24.37
C LEU A 23 -14.65 -13.95 25.66
N LYS A 24 -13.97 -13.80 26.81
CA LYS A 24 -14.64 -13.76 28.11
C LYS A 24 -15.58 -12.56 28.26
N GLN A 25 -15.16 -11.38 27.81
CA GLN A 25 -15.99 -10.17 27.87
C GLN A 25 -17.22 -10.27 26.95
N ALA A 26 -17.07 -10.92 25.79
CA ALA A 26 -18.16 -11.23 24.89
C ALA A 26 -19.11 -12.31 25.41
N GLY A 27 -18.81 -12.94 26.56
CA GLY A 27 -19.59 -14.04 27.12
C GLY A 27 -19.46 -15.34 26.34
N SER A 28 -18.41 -15.47 25.51
CA SER A 28 -18.14 -16.64 24.69
C SER A 28 -17.45 -17.73 25.51
N ASP A 29 -17.88 -18.97 25.33
CA ASP A 29 -17.30 -20.19 25.91
C ASP A 29 -16.29 -20.87 24.97
N ARG A 30 -15.97 -20.22 23.84
CA ARG A 30 -15.02 -20.74 22.84
C ARG A 30 -13.62 -20.91 23.42
N ASP A 31 -12.97 -22.00 23.03
CA ASP A 31 -11.54 -22.22 23.27
C ASP A 31 -10.71 -21.16 22.51
N PRO A 32 -9.86 -20.38 23.20
CA PRO A 32 -8.98 -19.40 22.56
C PRO A 32 -8.08 -20.02 21.49
N VAL A 33 -7.66 -21.29 21.61
CA VAL A 33 -6.81 -21.95 20.61
C VAL A 33 -7.60 -22.21 19.32
N ALA A 34 -8.84 -22.71 19.43
CA ALA A 34 -9.71 -22.89 18.28
C ALA A 34 -10.04 -21.54 17.60
N ALA A 35 -10.23 -20.48 18.41
CA ALA A 35 -10.49 -19.15 17.89
C ALA A 35 -9.31 -18.58 17.07
N VAL A 36 -8.06 -18.92 17.40
CA VAL A 36 -6.89 -18.53 16.59
C VAL A 36 -6.93 -19.19 15.22
N ALA A 37 -7.26 -20.47 15.14
CA ALA A 37 -7.36 -21.18 13.86
C ALA A 37 -8.45 -20.57 12.97
N GLU A 38 -9.64 -20.33 13.53
CA GLU A 38 -10.73 -19.65 12.82
C GLU A 38 -10.36 -18.22 12.41
N ALA A 39 -9.60 -17.49 13.24
CA ALA A 39 -9.14 -16.15 12.90
C ALA A 39 -8.15 -16.16 11.72
N VAL A 40 -7.30 -17.18 11.62
CA VAL A 40 -6.40 -17.36 10.47
C VAL A 40 -7.21 -17.68 9.21
N ASP A 41 -8.17 -18.59 9.28
CA ASP A 41 -9.02 -18.92 8.13
C ASP A 41 -9.83 -17.70 7.68
N TYR A 42 -10.46 -17.00 8.63
CA TYR A 42 -11.18 -15.75 8.37
C TYR A 42 -10.27 -14.68 7.74
N TRP A 43 -9.03 -14.57 8.24
CA TRP A 43 -8.05 -13.66 7.67
C TRP A 43 -7.68 -14.07 6.24
N ILE A 44 -7.47 -15.34 5.94
CA ILE A 44 -7.16 -15.83 4.58
C ILE A 44 -8.31 -15.51 3.63
N GLU A 45 -9.55 -15.82 4.02
CA GLU A 45 -10.74 -15.54 3.21
C GLU A 45 -10.87 -14.04 2.91
N ASN A 46 -10.57 -13.19 3.91
CA ASN A 46 -10.68 -11.74 3.78
C ASN A 46 -9.44 -11.04 3.20
N ALA A 47 -8.27 -11.66 3.25
CA ALA A 47 -7.03 -11.12 2.67
C ALA A 47 -6.91 -11.49 1.19
N SER A 48 -7.54 -12.58 0.75
CA SER A 48 -7.47 -13.07 -0.64
C SER A 48 -7.99 -12.07 -1.69
N TRP A 49 -8.88 -11.15 -1.31
CA TRP A 49 -9.39 -10.08 -2.19
C TRP A 49 -8.68 -8.73 -2.02
N LYS A 50 -7.75 -8.60 -1.05
CA LYS A 50 -6.91 -7.43 -0.81
C LYS A 50 -5.44 -7.79 -0.93
N THR A 51 -4.94 -7.82 -2.17
CA THR A 51 -3.53 -8.08 -2.50
C THR A 51 -2.55 -7.17 -1.73
N GLU A 52 -2.97 -5.96 -1.36
CA GLU A 52 -2.16 -5.03 -0.54
C GLU A 52 -1.96 -5.49 0.92
N THR A 53 -2.85 -6.32 1.48
CA THR A 53 -2.79 -6.83 2.88
C THR A 53 -1.89 -8.06 3.01
N LEU A 54 -1.51 -8.68 1.89
CA LEU A 54 -0.63 -9.86 1.83
C LEU A 54 0.86 -9.48 1.66
N LEU A 55 1.16 -8.18 1.53
CA LEU A 55 2.53 -7.69 1.52
C LEU A 55 3.09 -7.77 2.95
N PRO A 56 4.34 -8.25 3.16
CA PRO A 56 4.90 -8.40 4.48
C PRO A 56 4.91 -7.06 5.24
N GLU A 57 4.60 -7.10 6.55
CA GLU A 57 4.59 -5.96 7.49
C GLU A 57 5.91 -5.15 7.52
N THR A 58 6.96 -5.64 6.87
CA THR A 58 8.29 -5.02 6.80
C THR A 58 8.45 -3.90 5.77
N VAL A 59 7.40 -3.46 5.08
CA VAL A 59 7.46 -2.18 4.33
C VAL A 59 6.73 -1.08 5.10
N VAL A 60 7.04 -0.97 6.39
CA VAL A 60 7.11 0.36 7.02
C VAL A 60 8.22 1.13 6.30
N ASP A 61 7.86 1.70 5.16
CA ASP A 61 8.68 2.69 4.50
C ASP A 61 8.62 3.95 5.37
N ASP A 62 9.63 4.13 6.20
CA ASP A 62 9.86 5.28 7.09
C ASP A 62 10.07 6.60 6.33
N GLY A 63 9.83 6.61 5.01
CA GLY A 63 10.08 7.72 4.10
C GLY A 63 11.55 7.87 3.72
N SER A 64 12.42 6.94 4.13
CA SER A 64 13.84 6.93 3.73
C SER A 64 14.05 6.49 2.28
N ARG A 65 13.12 5.69 1.72
CA ARG A 65 13.14 5.28 0.32
C ARG A 65 12.19 6.11 -0.53
N GLY A 66 12.49 6.20 -1.82
CA GLY A 66 11.68 7.01 -2.71
C GLY A 66 12.23 7.19 -4.11
N TYR A 67 11.37 7.71 -4.98
CA TYR A 67 11.69 8.01 -6.35
C TYR A 67 12.16 9.46 -6.50
N THR A 68 13.36 9.66 -7.05
CA THR A 68 13.87 11.00 -7.35
C THR A 68 13.51 11.39 -8.79
N TRP A 69 12.56 12.31 -8.94
CA TRP A 69 12.22 12.91 -10.22
C TRP A 69 13.00 14.21 -10.43
N LYS A 70 14.17 14.10 -11.07
CA LYS A 70 15.11 15.22 -11.27
C LYS A 70 15.46 15.87 -9.94
N SER A 71 14.94 17.07 -9.65
CA SER A 71 15.16 17.79 -8.39
C SER A 71 14.15 17.42 -7.30
N VAL A 72 13.02 16.78 -7.62
CA VAL A 72 11.95 16.50 -6.66
C VAL A 72 12.09 15.07 -6.12
N PHE A 73 12.19 14.93 -4.80
CA PHE A 73 12.17 13.62 -4.15
C PHE A 73 10.73 13.26 -3.79
N LEU A 74 10.30 12.06 -4.17
CA LEU A 74 8.99 11.51 -3.89
C LEU A 74 9.18 10.29 -2.98
N PRO A 75 8.89 10.38 -1.67
CA PRO A 75 8.99 9.23 -0.77
C PRO A 75 8.10 8.10 -1.25
N SER A 76 8.44 6.85 -0.95
CA SER A 76 7.57 5.74 -1.32
C SER A 76 6.24 5.80 -0.56
N GLY A 77 5.21 5.25 -1.18
CA GLY A 77 3.80 5.53 -0.88
C GLY A 77 3.25 6.81 -1.53
N THR A 78 4.07 7.65 -2.16
CA THR A 78 3.56 8.81 -2.94
C THR A 78 2.64 8.34 -4.06
N LEU A 79 1.45 8.94 -4.15
CA LEU A 79 0.50 8.73 -5.23
C LEU A 79 0.68 9.80 -6.31
N VAL A 80 0.73 9.37 -7.56
CA VAL A 80 0.77 10.23 -8.74
C VAL A 80 -0.50 9.98 -9.53
N ARG A 81 -1.20 11.05 -9.94
CA ARG A 81 -2.38 10.94 -10.81
C ARG A 81 -2.28 11.85 -12.02
N MET A 82 -2.93 11.44 -13.10
CA MET A 82 -3.15 12.26 -14.28
C MET A 82 -4.63 12.20 -14.64
N LYS A 83 -5.24 13.35 -14.93
CA LYS A 83 -6.56 13.40 -15.54
C LYS A 83 -6.41 13.36 -17.06
N TYR A 84 -7.12 12.47 -17.72
CA TYR A 84 -7.20 12.43 -19.18
C TYR A 84 -8.61 12.08 -19.61
N GLY A 85 -9.22 12.93 -20.43
CA GLY A 85 -10.66 12.83 -20.73
C GLY A 85 -11.51 12.96 -19.45
N SER A 86 -12.41 11.99 -19.25
CA SER A 86 -13.25 11.87 -18.06
C SER A 86 -12.56 11.18 -16.87
N ASP A 87 -11.42 10.52 -17.11
CA ASP A 87 -10.90 9.51 -16.20
C ASP A 87 -9.63 9.99 -15.49
N PHE A 88 -9.39 9.40 -14.32
CA PHE A 88 -8.15 9.56 -13.57
C PHE A 88 -7.35 8.27 -13.65
N HIS A 89 -6.07 8.42 -14.00
CA HIS A 89 -5.11 7.34 -14.03
C HIS A 89 -4.12 7.54 -12.88
N TYR A 90 -3.62 6.44 -12.33
CA TYR A 90 -2.83 6.46 -11.12
C TYR A 90 -1.53 5.67 -11.28
N ALA A 91 -0.48 6.19 -10.66
CA ALA A 91 0.77 5.51 -10.42
C ALA A 91 1.17 5.71 -8.95
N LYS A 92 1.98 4.82 -8.40
CA LYS A 92 2.42 4.86 -7.00
C LYS A 92 3.93 4.69 -6.93
N VAL A 93 4.57 5.42 -6.03
CA VAL A 93 5.98 5.18 -5.72
C VAL A 93 6.06 3.98 -4.77
N GLU A 94 6.76 2.95 -5.19
CA GLU A 94 7.00 1.71 -4.44
C GLU A 94 8.51 1.50 -4.29
N GLY A 95 9.03 1.73 -3.08
CA GLY A 95 10.46 1.87 -2.85
C GLY A 95 11.05 2.99 -3.71
N ASP A 96 11.95 2.63 -4.63
CA ASP A 96 12.69 3.59 -5.46
C ASP A 96 12.10 3.74 -6.88
N TYR A 97 10.92 3.15 -7.13
CA TYR A 97 10.32 3.10 -8.47
C TYR A 97 8.92 3.72 -8.47
N LEU A 98 8.57 4.40 -9.56
CA LEU A 98 7.19 4.74 -9.86
C LEU A 98 6.56 3.58 -10.65
N VAL A 99 5.42 3.10 -10.18
CA VAL A 99 4.74 1.91 -10.70
C VAL A 99 3.34 2.28 -11.19
N HIS A 100 3.00 1.83 -12.40
CA HIS A 100 1.68 1.98 -13.00
C HIS A 100 1.28 0.63 -13.62
N GLU A 101 0.11 0.11 -13.23
CA GLU A 101 -0.40 -1.20 -13.71
C GLU A 101 0.60 -2.35 -13.51
N GLY A 102 1.34 -2.32 -12.39
CA GLY A 102 2.36 -3.32 -12.06
C GLY A 102 3.70 -3.14 -12.79
N GLU A 103 3.81 -2.17 -13.69
CA GLU A 103 5.05 -1.90 -14.43
C GLU A 103 5.77 -0.65 -13.93
N ARG A 104 7.11 -0.71 -13.92
CA ARG A 104 7.95 0.44 -13.59
C ARG A 104 7.94 1.45 -14.72
N VAL A 105 7.61 2.69 -14.40
CA VAL A 105 7.51 3.79 -15.36
C VAL A 105 8.22 5.02 -14.85
N SER A 106 8.77 5.83 -15.75
CA SER A 106 9.09 7.23 -15.45
C SER A 106 7.81 8.10 -15.53
N PRO A 107 7.79 9.29 -14.92
CA PRO A 107 6.67 10.24 -15.03
C PRO A 107 6.29 10.55 -16.48
N ASN A 108 7.27 10.68 -17.37
CA ASN A 108 7.00 10.90 -18.80
C ASN A 108 6.39 9.67 -19.47
N GLN A 109 6.86 8.45 -19.13
CA GLN A 109 6.26 7.22 -19.65
C GLN A 109 4.83 7.03 -19.13
N PHE A 110 4.57 7.36 -17.86
CA PHE A 110 3.22 7.35 -17.31
C PHE A 110 2.30 8.30 -18.09
N ALA A 111 2.71 9.56 -18.26
CA ALA A 111 1.92 10.54 -19.02
C ALA A 111 1.73 10.12 -20.50
N LEU A 112 2.76 9.53 -21.12
CA LEU A 112 2.69 8.99 -22.48
C LEU A 112 1.66 7.86 -22.60
N ARG A 113 1.69 6.89 -21.67
CA ARG A 113 0.78 5.74 -21.67
C ARG A 113 -0.67 6.18 -21.50
N VAL A 114 -0.91 7.12 -20.58
CA VAL A 114 -2.25 7.65 -20.31
C VAL A 114 -2.79 8.43 -21.50
N ALA A 115 -1.98 9.28 -22.14
CA ALA A 115 -2.44 10.18 -23.19
C ALA A 115 -2.30 9.61 -24.62
N GLY A 116 -1.62 8.48 -24.80
CA GLY A 116 -1.28 7.90 -26.10
C GLY A 116 -0.32 8.75 -26.94
N GLY A 117 0.38 9.73 -26.35
CA GLY A 117 1.23 10.68 -27.06
C GLY A 117 2.10 11.52 -26.13
N ALA A 118 3.14 12.18 -26.66
CA ALA A 118 4.11 12.91 -25.85
C ALA A 118 3.44 14.06 -25.07
N ARG A 119 3.73 14.15 -23.77
CA ARG A 119 3.17 15.16 -22.85
C ARG A 119 4.25 15.70 -21.92
N ASP A 120 3.98 16.88 -21.38
CA ASP A 120 4.78 17.43 -20.29
C ASP A 120 4.23 16.93 -18.95
N ALA A 121 4.92 15.96 -18.37
CA ALA A 121 4.56 15.38 -17.09
C ALA A 121 4.53 16.42 -15.96
N TRP A 122 5.35 17.47 -15.99
CA TRP A 122 5.32 18.49 -14.92
C TRP A 122 3.98 19.23 -14.89
N ARG A 123 3.42 19.48 -16.07
CA ARG A 123 2.15 20.19 -16.23
C ARG A 123 0.95 19.29 -15.95
N ASP A 124 1.01 18.04 -16.38
CA ASP A 124 -0.15 17.17 -16.44
C ASP A 124 -0.31 16.28 -15.19
N LEU A 125 0.75 16.10 -14.39
CA LEU A 125 0.74 15.23 -13.21
C LEU A 125 0.42 15.97 -11.91
N TRP A 126 -0.27 15.27 -11.03
CA TRP A 126 -0.61 15.67 -9.68
C TRP A 126 -0.05 14.66 -8.69
N ILE A 127 0.48 15.13 -7.57
CA ILE A 127 1.27 14.34 -6.63
C ILE A 127 0.69 14.49 -5.23
N LYS A 128 0.52 13.38 -4.51
CA LYS A 128 0.14 13.33 -3.09
C LYS A 128 1.15 12.47 -2.33
N ARG A 129 2.00 13.08 -1.52
CA ARG A 129 2.99 12.37 -0.69
C ARG A 129 2.32 11.82 0.58
N PRO A 130 2.94 10.86 1.27
CA PRO A 130 2.54 10.48 2.62
C PRO A 130 2.53 11.74 3.52
N GLY A 131 1.37 12.05 4.09
CA GLY A 131 1.17 13.23 4.93
C GLY A 131 0.62 14.48 4.23
N ASP A 132 0.57 14.53 2.89
CA ASP A 132 -0.15 15.60 2.19
C ASP A 132 -1.67 15.41 2.36
N GLU A 133 -2.42 16.48 2.64
CA GLU A 133 -3.89 16.41 2.78
C GLU A 133 -4.56 16.05 1.43
N ASP A 134 -4.13 16.69 0.35
CA ASP A 134 -4.64 16.48 -1.01
C ASP A 134 -3.51 16.54 -2.05
N TYR A 135 -3.83 16.22 -3.30
CA TYR A 135 -2.92 16.25 -4.42
C TYR A 135 -2.50 17.69 -4.78
N VAL A 136 -1.20 17.85 -5.04
CA VAL A 136 -0.57 19.10 -5.47
C VAL A 136 -0.06 18.97 -6.92
N PRO A 137 -0.17 20.00 -7.77
CA PRO A 137 0.43 19.97 -9.11
C PRO A 137 1.94 19.71 -9.06
N ALA A 138 2.45 18.86 -9.97
CA ALA A 138 3.87 18.50 -9.98
C ALA A 138 4.78 19.72 -10.26
N ASP A 139 4.35 20.64 -11.11
CA ASP A 139 5.09 21.87 -11.40
C ASP A 139 5.28 22.76 -10.15
N ASP A 140 4.31 22.77 -9.23
CA ASP A 140 4.42 23.54 -7.97
C ASP A 140 5.45 22.91 -7.02
N LEU A 141 5.49 21.57 -6.96
CA LEU A 141 6.53 20.87 -6.19
C LEU A 141 7.93 21.11 -6.75
N ARG A 142 8.06 21.23 -8.08
CA ARG A 142 9.32 21.57 -8.74
C ARG A 142 9.81 22.97 -8.34
N LYS A 143 8.90 23.94 -8.28
CA LYS A 143 9.22 25.34 -7.95
C LYS A 143 9.57 25.56 -6.47
N LYS A 144 8.99 24.79 -5.56
CA LYS A 144 9.25 24.88 -4.11
C LYS A 144 10.67 24.46 -3.67
N LYS A 145 11.51 24.00 -4.60
CA LYS A 145 12.94 23.68 -4.37
C LYS A 145 13.92 24.76 -4.87
N ALA A 146 13.44 25.97 -5.18
CA ALA A 146 14.26 27.13 -5.50
C ALA A 146 14.43 28.06 -4.29
#